data_AF-A0A7C8HGU9-F1
#
_entry.id   AF-A0A7C8HGU9-F1
#
_cell.length_a   1.000
_cell.length_b   1.000
_cell.length_c   1.000
_cell.angle_alpha   90.00
_cell.angle_beta   90.00
_cell.angle_gamma   90.00
#
_symmetry.space_group_name_H-M   'P 1'
#
loop_
_entity.id
_entity.type
_entity.pdbx_description
1 polymer ?
#
loop_
_entity_poly.entity_id
_entity_poly.type
_entity_poly.pdbx_seq_one_letter_code
_entity_poly.pdbx_strand_id
1 'polypeptide(L)' 'MKLTVETLVHAPIARVWSAYTTPADITKWNFAIDTWHCPRATVDLRAGGAFS' A
#
# COMPACT_ATOMS: atom_id res chain seq x y z
N MET A 1 -2.34 13.95 -18.74
CA MET A 1 -3.26 12.81 -18.90
C MET A 1 -3.56 12.24 -17.52
N LYS A 2 -4.83 11.97 -17.18
CA LYS A 2 -5.22 11.37 -15.89
C LYS A 2 -5.73 9.95 -16.16
N LEU A 3 -5.20 8.98 -15.44
CA LEU A 3 -5.65 7.58 -15.50
C LEU A 3 -6.37 7.24 -14.19
N THR A 4 -7.45 6.48 -14.29
CA THR A 4 -8.22 6.01 -13.14
C THR A 4 -8.22 4.48 -13.15
N VAL A 5 -7.93 3.88 -12.00
CA VAL A 5 -7.98 2.43 -11.78
C VAL A 5 -8.76 2.16 -10.50
N GLU A 6 -9.49 1.06 -10.47
CA GLU A 6 -10.32 0.66 -9.34
C GLU A 6 -10.34 -0.86 -9.19
N THR A 7 -10.56 -1.34 -7.97
CA THR A 7 -10.76 -2.75 -7.66
C THR A 7 -11.65 -2.88 -6.43
N LEU A 8 -12.47 -3.93 -6.39
CA LEU A 8 -13.35 -4.22 -5.26
C LEU A 8 -12.61 -5.11 -4.25
N VAL A 9 -12.37 -4.59 -3.05
CA VAL A 9 -11.81 -5.37 -1.94
C VAL A 9 -12.91 -5.75 -0.97
N HIS A 10 -13.19 -7.05 -0.85
CA HIS A 10 -14.20 -7.59 0.07
C HIS A 10 -13.69 -7.63 1.53
N ALA A 11 -13.41 -6.46 2.10
CA ALA A 11 -12.98 -6.30 3.49
C ALA A 11 -13.51 -4.99 4.11
N PRO A 12 -13.64 -4.90 5.44
CA PRO A 12 -13.97 -3.65 6.12
C PRO A 12 -12.95 -2.55 5.82
N ILE A 13 -13.42 -1.30 5.68
CA ILE A 13 -12.57 -0.16 5.31
C ILE A 13 -11.36 0.03 6.24
N ALA A 14 -11.53 -0.20 7.54
CA ALA A 14 -10.43 -0.10 8.51
C ALA A 14 -9.28 -1.07 8.19
N ARG A 15 -9.59 -2.29 7.72
CA ARG A 15 -8.59 -3.28 7.35
C ARG A 15 -7.88 -2.89 6.05
N VAL A 16 -8.63 -2.40 5.07
CA VAL A 16 -8.07 -1.91 3.80
C VAL A 16 -7.10 -0.76 4.05
N TRP A 17 -7.51 0.21 4.87
CA TRP A 17 -6.68 1.36 5.23
C TRP A 17 -5.40 0.94 5.97
N SER A 18 -5.53 0.04 6.95
CA SER A 18 -4.37 -0.50 7.68
C SER A 18 -3.38 -1.18 6.72
N ALA A 19 -3.86 -2.05 5.83
CA ALA A 19 -3.01 -2.76 4.87
C ALA A 19 -2.33 -1.80 3.88
N TYR A 20 -2.99 -0.70 3.52
CA TYR A 20 -2.48 0.30 2.58
C TYR A 20 -1.43 1.23 3.20
N THR A 21 -1.48 1.46 4.51
CA THR A 21 -0.64 2.46 5.19
C THR A 21 0.41 1.89 6.13
N THR A 22 0.31 0.62 6.52
CA THR A 22 1.25 -0.03 7.44
C THR A 22 2.45 -0.61 6.69
N PRO A 23 3.70 -0.20 7.00
CA PRO A 23 4.89 -0.70 6.31
C PRO A 23 5.00 -2.23 6.27
N ALA A 24 4.64 -2.90 7.36
CA ALA A 24 4.71 -4.36 7.46
C ALA A 24 3.72 -5.09 6.52
N ASP A 25 2.64 -4.45 6.11
CA ASP A 25 1.72 -5.00 5.11
C ASP A 25 2.15 -4.59 3.70
N ILE A 26 2.65 -3.36 3.51
CA ILE A 26 3.19 -2.87 2.23
C ILE A 26 4.28 -3.78 1.68
N THR A 27 5.18 -4.27 2.53
CA THR A 27 6.24 -5.20 2.11
C THR A 27 5.71 -6.49 1.48
N LYS A 28 4.44 -6.83 1.72
CA LYS A 28 3.79 -8.04 1.18
C LYS A 28 3.10 -7.82 -0.17
N TRP A 29 2.70 -6.59 -0.52
CA TRP A 29 1.85 -6.34 -1.70
C TRP A 29 2.40 -5.33 -2.71
N ASN A 30 3.43 -4.54 -2.37
CA ASN A 30 3.91 -3.42 -3.21
C ASN A 30 4.51 -3.83 -4.58
N PHE A 31 4.49 -5.12 -4.91
CA PHE A 31 4.83 -5.63 -6.23
C PHE A 31 3.74 -6.56 -6.74
N ALA A 32 3.40 -6.38 -8.02
CA ALA A 32 2.30 -7.09 -8.66
C ALA A 32 2.64 -8.53 -9.09
N ILE A 33 3.93 -8.89 -9.13
CA ILE A 33 4.41 -10.18 -9.60
C ILE A 33 5.38 -10.81 -8.60
N ASP A 34 5.32 -12.14 -8.48
CA ASP A 34 6.06 -12.90 -7.46
C ASP A 34 7.58 -12.88 -7.63
N THR A 35 8.06 -12.52 -8.82
CA THR A 35 9.50 -12.38 -9.09
C THR A 35 10.10 -11.10 -8.50
N TRP A 36 9.25 -10.19 -8.01
CA TRP A 36 9.66 -8.95 -7.35
C TRP A 36 9.27 -8.99 -5.88
N HIS A 37 10.04 -8.31 -5.03
CA HIS A 37 9.76 -8.25 -3.60
C HIS A 37 10.15 -6.89 -3.01
N CYS A 38 9.46 -6.51 -1.93
CA CYS A 38 9.68 -5.27 -1.19
C CYS A 38 10.44 -5.56 0.11
N PRO A 39 11.77 -5.36 0.15
CA PRO A 39 12.56 -5.66 1.35
C PRO A 39 12.29 -4.71 2.51
N ARG A 40 11.85 -3.48 2.20
CA ARG A 40 11.63 -2.42 3.16
C ARG A 40 10.59 -1.46 2.63
N ALA A 41 9.75 -0.98 3.54
CA ALA A 41 8.85 0.15 3.34
C ALA A 41 8.95 1.08 4.54
N THR A 42 8.71 2.37 4.31
CA THR A 42 8.66 3.43 5.31
C THR A 42 7.48 4.34 5.03
N VAL A 43 6.72 4.70 6.06
CA VAL A 43 5.53 5.56 5.94
C VAL A 43 5.48 6.49 7.15
N ASP A 44 5.51 7.80 6.89
CA ASP A 44 5.17 8.84 7.86
C ASP A 44 3.74 9.33 7.58
N LEU A 45 2.75 8.69 8.22
CA LEU A 45 1.33 8.91 7.94
C LEU A 45 0.80 10.19 8.60
N ARG A 46 1.11 11.33 7.99
CA ARG A 46 0.59 12.66 8.35
C ARG A 46 0.65 13.58 7.13
N ALA A 47 -0.04 14.73 7.20
CA ALA A 47 0.04 15.73 6.14
C ALA A 47 1.49 16.21 5.95
N GLY A 48 2.01 16.10 4.72
CA GLY A 48 3.40 16.43 4.37
C GLY A 48 4.45 15.40 4.79
N GLY A 49 4.05 14.24 5.34
CA GLY A 49 4.94 13.12 5.62
C GLY A 49 5.43 12.42 4.35
N ALA A 50 6.59 11.76 4.44
CA ALA A 50 7.21 11.03 3.34
C ALA A 50 6.97 9.52 3.42
N PHE A 51 7.11 8.83 2.29
CA PHE A 51 7.13 7.37 2.19
C PHE A 51 8.20 6.92 1.19
N SER A 52 8.80 5.74 1.44
CA SER A 52 9.78 5.09 0.55
C SER A 52 9.78 3.58 0.69
#